data_AF-A0A519RHJ3-F1
#
_entry.id   AF-A0A519RHJ3-F1
#
_cell.length_a   1.000
_cell.length_b   1.000
_cell.length_c   1.000
_cell.angle_alpha   90.00
_cell.angle_beta   90.00
_cell.angle_gamma   90.00
#
_symmetry.space_group_name_H-M   'P 1'
#
loop_
_entity.id
_entity.type
_entity.pdbx_description
1 polymer ?
#
loop_
_entity_poly.entity_id
_entity_poly.type
_entity_poly.pdbx_seq_one_letter_code
_entity_poly.pdbx_strand_id
1 'polypeptide(L)'
;MGNKRILVSDGKSGPAFKSYAQFPTIETFWLNNNSFIYALYHHRFSPEKVFYHRVELRKYNLADSSDQFYAILDSVPQGRINGRFSRSYHGDILYDPSGGATYLLDTVHKTFQKYINRELAHDFTIFFDTGGIDFIYRRKPIGTFRAVGVYVEDGIIATNYIEKESVRGNKKGIKIWTSKTKDWTIFDIPWSIGAIGW
;
A
#
# COMPACT_ATOMS: atom_id res chain seq x y z
N MET A 1 23.53 -3.42 30.60
CA MET A 1 22.98 -2.74 29.41
C MET A 1 23.66 -3.32 28.19
N GLY A 2 22.92 -3.93 27.25
CA GLY A 2 23.53 -4.49 26.04
C GLY A 2 24.02 -3.38 25.10
N ASN A 3 25.21 -3.54 24.54
CA ASN A 3 25.74 -2.61 23.52
C ASN A 3 24.82 -2.61 22.30
N LYS A 4 24.26 -1.45 21.95
CA LYS A 4 23.49 -1.28 20.71
C LYS A 4 24.48 -1.21 19.54
N ARG A 5 24.30 -2.08 18.54
CA ARG A 5 25.07 -2.07 17.28
C ARG A 5 24.23 -1.43 16.17
N ILE A 6 24.83 -0.51 15.41
CA ILE A 6 24.23 0.02 14.18
C ILE A 6 24.43 -1.02 13.08
N LEU A 7 23.33 -1.47 12.46
CA LEU A 7 23.36 -2.44 11.36
C LEU A 7 23.36 -1.74 10.00
N VAL A 8 22.52 -0.73 9.86
CA VAL A 8 22.39 0.10 8.65
C VAL A 8 22.34 1.55 9.11
N SER A 9 23.21 2.39 8.55
CA SER A 9 23.17 3.83 8.78
C SER A 9 22.06 4.45 7.94
N ASP A 10 21.37 5.42 8.52
CA ASP A 10 20.35 6.20 7.80
C ASP A 10 20.91 6.79 6.49
N GLY A 11 20.19 6.58 5.39
CA GLY A 11 20.65 6.79 4.03
C GLY A 11 20.84 8.25 3.62
N LYS A 12 20.59 9.23 4.51
CA LYS A 12 20.58 10.70 4.28
C LYS A 12 19.65 11.20 3.17
N SER A 13 19.18 10.32 2.29
CA SER A 13 18.24 10.57 1.21
C SER A 13 16.94 9.83 1.54
N GLY A 14 16.07 10.44 2.34
CA GLY A 14 14.69 9.96 2.52
C GLY A 14 13.85 10.23 1.26
N PRO A 15 12.60 9.78 1.13
CA PRO A 15 11.79 10.09 -0.04
C PRO A 15 11.54 11.62 -0.16
N ALA A 16 11.35 12.16 -1.38
CA ALA A 16 10.89 13.53 -1.54
C ALA A 16 9.36 13.57 -1.46
N PHE A 17 8.86 14.60 -0.78
CA PHE A 17 7.43 14.74 -0.48
C PHE A 17 6.88 16.00 -1.11
N LYS A 18 5.58 16.02 -1.40
CA LYS A 18 4.91 17.23 -1.90
C LYS A 18 5.01 18.41 -0.92
N SER A 19 5.19 18.13 0.37
CA SER A 19 5.58 19.12 1.38
C SER A 19 7.10 19.09 1.59
N TYR A 20 7.69 20.19 2.07
CA TYR A 20 9.13 20.26 2.37
C TYR A 20 9.60 19.37 3.53
N ALA A 21 8.75 18.48 4.06
CA ALA A 21 9.01 17.70 5.26
C ALA A 21 9.81 16.43 4.94
N GLN A 22 11.14 16.48 4.94
CA GLN A 22 11.98 15.28 4.77
C GLN A 22 12.15 14.54 6.10
N PHE A 23 11.75 13.27 6.15
CA PHE A 23 12.08 12.37 7.24
C PHE A 23 12.98 11.25 6.72
N PRO A 24 14.16 11.06 7.32
CA PRO A 24 15.02 9.96 6.93
C PRO A 24 14.55 8.73 7.72
N THR A 25 13.73 7.90 7.07
CA THR A 25 13.35 6.61 7.64
C THR A 25 13.70 5.52 6.65
N ILE A 26 14.59 4.62 7.07
CA ILE A 26 14.83 3.37 6.36
C ILE A 26 13.62 2.47 6.58
N GLU A 27 12.78 2.29 5.56
CA GLU A 27 11.73 1.28 5.64
C GLU A 27 12.37 -0.11 5.61
N THR A 28 11.96 -0.97 6.54
CA THR A 28 12.49 -2.32 6.69
C THR A 28 11.35 -3.33 6.64
N PHE A 29 11.66 -4.54 6.17
CA PHE A 29 10.75 -5.67 6.20
C PHE A 29 11.52 -6.96 6.49
N TRP A 30 11.16 -7.61 7.59
CA TRP A 30 11.78 -8.87 7.98
C TRP A 30 11.30 -10.00 7.06
N LEU A 31 12.25 -10.65 6.39
CA LEU A 31 12.00 -11.86 5.62
C LEU A 31 11.88 -13.07 6.57
N ASN A 32 12.68 -13.06 7.63
CA ASN A 32 12.74 -14.07 8.69
C ASN A 32 13.53 -13.49 9.89
N ASN A 33 13.83 -14.29 10.90
CA ASN A 33 14.54 -13.84 12.10
C ASN A 33 16.01 -13.44 11.87
N ASN A 34 16.59 -13.77 10.71
CA ASN A 34 18.01 -13.54 10.41
C ASN A 34 18.23 -12.54 9.27
N SER A 35 17.19 -12.11 8.56
CA SER A 35 17.36 -11.21 7.42
C SER A 35 16.16 -10.31 7.20
N PHE A 36 16.45 -9.10 6.76
CA PHE A 36 15.45 -8.11 6.37
C PHE A 36 15.86 -7.42 5.07
N ILE A 37 14.85 -6.99 4.32
CA ILE A 37 15.05 -6.05 3.22
C ILE A 37 14.84 -4.64 3.73
N TYR A 38 15.51 -3.69 3.11
CA TYR A 38 15.30 -2.28 3.40
C TYR A 38 15.42 -1.42 2.15
N ALA A 39 14.76 -0.27 2.17
CA ALA A 39 14.74 0.65 1.03
C ALA A 39 15.74 1.79 1.22
N LEU A 40 16.42 2.14 0.13
CA LEU A 40 17.25 3.32 -0.03
C LEU A 40 16.70 4.17 -1.17
N TYR A 41 16.46 5.45 -0.93
CA TYR A 41 16.00 6.36 -1.97
C TYR A 41 17.18 7.14 -2.52
N HIS A 42 17.35 7.07 -3.83
CA HIS A 42 18.30 7.90 -4.56
C HIS A 42 17.49 8.99 -5.28
N HIS A 43 17.72 10.24 -4.92
CA HIS A 43 17.07 11.38 -5.57
C HIS A 43 17.65 11.59 -6.95
N ARG A 44 16.76 11.72 -7.95
CA ARG A 44 17.12 12.19 -9.28
C ARG A 44 16.32 13.44 -9.59
N PHE A 45 17.03 14.48 -10.01
CA PHE A 45 16.42 15.71 -10.48
C PHE A 45 16.18 15.58 -11.99
N SER A 46 14.92 15.72 -12.44
CA SER A 46 14.62 15.88 -13.87
C SER A 46 14.79 17.34 -14.28
N PRO A 47 15.26 17.64 -15.51
CA PRO A 47 15.27 19.00 -16.07
C PRO A 47 13.91 19.72 -15.98
N GLU A 48 12.82 18.97 -15.97
CA GLU A 48 11.44 19.48 -15.87
C GLU A 48 11.01 19.84 -14.43
N LYS A 49 11.94 19.83 -13.46
CA LYS A 49 11.68 20.04 -12.02
C LYS A 49 10.75 19.00 -11.38
N VAL A 50 10.53 17.87 -12.04
CA VAL A 50 9.83 16.72 -11.44
C VAL A 50 10.86 15.86 -10.71
N PHE A 51 10.67 15.69 -9.40
CA PHE A 51 11.49 14.78 -8.60
C PHE A 51 11.07 13.34 -8.87
N TYR A 52 12.03 12.54 -9.32
CA TYR A 52 11.88 11.09 -9.39
C TYR A 52 12.86 10.43 -8.42
N HIS A 53 12.47 9.30 -7.89
CA HIS A 53 13.31 8.47 -7.04
C HIS A 53 13.68 7.18 -7.76
N ARG A 54 14.95 6.81 -7.63
CA ARG A 54 15.38 5.42 -7.78
C ARG A 54 15.35 4.80 -6.40
N VAL A 55 14.43 3.87 -6.16
CA VAL A 55 14.41 3.08 -4.94
C VAL A 55 15.28 1.85 -5.15
N GLU A 56 16.30 1.72 -4.32
CA GLU A 56 17.14 0.53 -4.25
C GLU A 56 16.75 -0.27 -3.02
N LEU A 57 16.37 -1.52 -3.22
CA LEU A 57 16.22 -2.47 -2.13
C LEU A 57 17.53 -3.19 -1.89
N ARG A 58 17.88 -3.27 -0.62
CA ARG A 58 19.03 -4.00 -0.11
C ARG A 58 18.51 -5.11 0.81
N LYS A 59 19.24 -6.20 0.91
CA LYS A 59 18.98 -7.28 1.86
C LYS A 59 20.15 -7.35 2.84
N TYR A 60 19.85 -7.22 4.12
CA TYR A 60 20.81 -7.41 5.19
C TYR A 60 20.60 -8.78 5.85
N ASN A 61 21.68 -9.50 6.10
CA ASN A 61 21.68 -10.76 6.84
C ASN A 61 22.50 -10.62 8.13
N LEU A 62 21.86 -10.92 9.27
CA LEU A 62 22.44 -10.79 10.60
C LEU A 62 23.52 -11.83 10.87
N ALA A 63 23.37 -13.04 10.33
CA ALA A 63 24.23 -14.18 10.65
C ALA A 63 25.68 -13.95 10.15
N ASP A 64 25.81 -13.34 8.98
CA ASP A 64 27.09 -13.06 8.32
C ASP A 64 27.39 -11.56 8.20
N SER A 65 26.52 -10.68 8.73
CA SER A 65 26.61 -9.22 8.58
C SER A 65 26.74 -8.76 7.11
N SER A 66 26.19 -9.53 6.17
CA SER A 66 26.25 -9.20 4.74
C SER A 66 25.13 -8.24 4.33
N ASP A 67 25.48 -7.29 3.48
CA ASP A 67 24.55 -6.31 2.89
C ASP A 67 24.64 -6.39 1.37
N GLN A 68 23.54 -6.81 0.75
CA GLN A 68 23.50 -7.17 -0.66
C GLN A 68 22.47 -6.32 -1.41
N PHE A 69 22.80 -5.93 -2.63
CA PHE A 69 21.82 -5.43 -3.58
C PHE A 69 20.72 -6.48 -3.80
N TYR A 70 19.46 -6.04 -3.74
CA TYR A 70 18.31 -6.90 -3.94
C TYR A 70 17.59 -6.56 -5.23
N ALA A 71 16.96 -5.39 -5.31
CA ALA A 71 16.14 -4.98 -6.45
C ALA A 71 16.19 -3.47 -6.63
N ILE A 72 15.75 -2.99 -7.79
CA ILE A 72 15.66 -1.57 -8.12
C ILE A 72 14.29 -1.25 -8.71
N LEU A 73 13.71 -0.15 -8.25
CA LEU A 73 12.55 0.49 -8.85
C LEU A 73 12.96 1.90 -9.27
N ASP A 74 13.05 2.16 -10.57
CA ASP A 74 13.40 3.47 -11.09
C ASP A 74 12.15 4.30 -11.39
N SER A 75 12.33 5.61 -11.57
CA SER A 75 11.28 6.55 -11.99
C SER A 75 10.06 6.61 -11.06
N VAL A 76 10.26 6.45 -9.76
CA VAL A 76 9.19 6.60 -8.76
C VAL A 76 8.84 8.08 -8.60
N PRO A 77 7.59 8.51 -8.82
CA PRO A 77 7.21 9.90 -8.68
C PRO A 77 7.26 10.36 -7.21
N GLN A 78 7.47 11.66 -7.01
CA GLN A 78 7.32 12.30 -5.70
C GLN A 78 5.94 12.02 -5.06
N GLY A 79 5.92 11.82 -3.74
CA GLY A 79 4.77 11.21 -3.07
C GLY A 79 4.40 11.71 -1.68
N ARG A 80 3.67 10.85 -0.95
CA ARG A 80 3.28 10.96 0.46
C ARG A 80 4.45 10.59 1.37
N ILE A 81 4.31 10.87 2.67
CA ILE A 81 5.32 10.61 3.68
C ILE A 81 5.59 9.11 3.83
N ASN A 82 6.84 8.71 3.57
CA ASN A 82 7.44 7.38 3.63
C ASN A 82 6.82 6.32 2.69
N GLY A 83 7.65 5.39 2.24
CA GLY A 83 7.18 4.15 1.66
C GLY A 83 6.69 3.19 2.75
N ARG A 84 6.22 2.01 2.33
CA ARG A 84 5.91 0.92 3.26
C ARG A 84 6.01 -0.43 2.59
N PHE A 85 6.41 -1.41 3.37
CA PHE A 85 6.22 -2.82 3.02
C PHE A 85 4.94 -3.35 3.65
N SER A 86 4.28 -4.27 2.96
CA SER A 86 3.12 -5.01 3.47
C SER A 86 3.08 -6.40 2.85
N ARG A 87 2.11 -7.24 3.26
CA ARG A 87 1.88 -8.55 2.64
C ARG A 87 0.57 -8.57 1.86
N SER A 88 0.56 -9.27 0.73
CA SER A 88 -0.66 -9.71 0.06
C SER A 88 -1.34 -10.80 0.90
N TYR A 89 -2.58 -11.15 0.55
CA TYR A 89 -3.28 -12.27 1.17
C TYR A 89 -2.57 -13.62 0.93
N HIS A 90 -1.98 -13.80 -0.25
CA HIS A 90 -1.19 -14.99 -0.59
C HIS A 90 0.21 -14.99 0.05
N GLY A 91 0.52 -13.96 0.86
CA GLY A 91 1.78 -13.86 1.60
C GLY A 91 2.90 -13.15 0.84
N ASP A 92 2.64 -12.69 -0.38
CA ASP A 92 3.62 -11.98 -1.20
C ASP A 92 4.01 -10.64 -0.58
N ILE A 93 5.23 -10.18 -0.86
CA ILE A 93 5.72 -8.90 -0.35
C ILE A 93 5.28 -7.79 -1.29
N LEU A 94 4.52 -6.84 -0.76
CA LEU A 94 4.11 -5.64 -1.47
C LEU A 94 4.93 -4.45 -0.96
N TYR A 95 5.36 -3.60 -1.89
CA TYR A 95 6.04 -2.36 -1.59
C TYR A 95 5.28 -1.18 -2.20
N ASP A 96 4.87 -0.27 -1.35
CA ASP A 96 4.34 1.03 -1.74
C ASP A 96 5.48 2.05 -1.57
N PRO A 97 6.18 2.45 -2.64
CA PRO A 97 7.06 3.60 -2.54
C PRO A 97 6.24 4.83 -2.16
N SER A 98 6.86 5.75 -1.42
CA SER A 98 6.26 7.01 -0.95
C SER A 98 5.34 7.70 -1.97
N GLY A 99 5.65 7.63 -3.27
CA GLY A 99 4.78 8.07 -4.34
C GLY A 99 4.32 6.96 -5.29
N GLY A 100 3.01 6.90 -5.51
CA GLY A 100 2.43 6.23 -6.67
C GLY A 100 1.72 4.92 -6.35
N ALA A 101 2.06 3.89 -7.12
CA ALA A 101 1.40 2.59 -7.17
C ALA A 101 2.01 1.59 -6.19
N THR A 102 1.27 0.53 -5.90
CA THR A 102 1.80 -0.65 -5.21
C THR A 102 2.58 -1.51 -6.18
N TYR A 103 3.68 -2.11 -5.71
CA TYR A 103 4.46 -3.07 -6.47
C TYR A 103 4.56 -4.40 -5.72
N LEU A 104 4.42 -5.49 -6.45
CA LEU A 104 4.77 -6.83 -6.01
C LEU A 104 6.29 -6.99 -6.11
N LEU A 105 6.93 -7.38 -5.02
CA LEU A 105 8.35 -7.71 -4.99
C LEU A 105 8.52 -9.21 -5.26
N ASP A 106 8.96 -9.54 -6.46
CA ASP A 106 9.30 -10.91 -6.83
C ASP A 106 10.64 -11.27 -6.17
N THR A 107 10.59 -12.14 -5.16
CA THR A 107 11.78 -12.50 -4.38
C THR A 107 12.68 -13.51 -5.09
N VAL A 108 12.14 -14.24 -6.06
CA VAL A 108 12.88 -15.25 -6.84
C VAL A 108 13.68 -14.54 -7.93
N HIS A 109 13.02 -13.70 -8.71
CA HIS A 109 13.64 -12.96 -9.82
C HIS A 109 14.27 -11.64 -9.38
N LYS A 110 14.01 -11.19 -8.15
CA LYS A 110 14.52 -9.95 -7.56
C LYS A 110 14.12 -8.70 -8.36
N THR A 111 12.85 -8.65 -8.77
CA THR A 111 12.29 -7.55 -9.56
C THR A 111 11.02 -6.99 -8.93
N PHE A 112 10.60 -5.83 -9.42
CA PHE A 112 9.30 -5.26 -9.08
C PHE A 112 8.33 -5.41 -10.25
N GLN A 113 7.10 -5.77 -9.92
CA GLN A 113 5.98 -5.76 -10.87
C GLN A 113 4.88 -4.85 -10.33
N LYS A 114 4.32 -3.99 -11.17
CA LYS A 114 3.25 -3.09 -10.75
C LYS A 114 2.03 -3.92 -10.34
N TYR A 115 1.57 -3.76 -9.10
CA TYR A 115 0.48 -4.50 -8.52
C TYR A 115 -0.82 -3.69 -8.64
N ILE A 116 -1.49 -3.85 -9.78
CA ILE A 116 -2.68 -3.08 -10.16
C ILE A 116 -3.96 -3.72 -9.57
N ASN A 117 -3.91 -5.03 -9.33
CA ASN A 117 -5.05 -5.83 -8.88
C ASN A 117 -4.74 -6.27 -7.47
N ARG A 118 -5.53 -5.83 -6.49
CA ARG A 118 -5.35 -6.28 -5.12
C ARG A 118 -6.27 -7.47 -4.89
N GLU A 119 -5.70 -8.66 -4.95
CA GLU A 119 -6.35 -9.87 -4.44
C GLU A 119 -6.51 -9.75 -2.92
N LEU A 120 -7.72 -10.04 -2.44
CA LEU A 120 -8.07 -9.83 -1.04
C LEU A 120 -8.15 -11.14 -0.26
N ALA A 121 -8.92 -12.12 -0.74
CA ALA A 121 -9.13 -13.48 -0.24
C ALA A 121 -10.37 -14.07 -0.93
N HIS A 122 -10.66 -15.36 -0.76
CA HIS A 122 -11.97 -15.96 -1.06
C HIS A 122 -12.56 -15.59 -2.45
N ASP A 123 -11.73 -15.65 -3.48
CA ASP A 123 -12.06 -15.30 -4.88
C ASP A 123 -12.43 -13.81 -5.12
N PHE A 124 -12.15 -12.92 -4.18
CA PHE A 124 -12.35 -11.48 -4.32
C PHE A 124 -11.07 -10.75 -4.76
N THR A 125 -11.26 -9.86 -5.72
CA THR A 125 -10.23 -8.95 -6.22
C THR A 125 -10.80 -7.54 -6.27
N ILE A 126 -9.96 -6.54 -6.02
CA ILE A 126 -10.30 -5.14 -6.26
C ILE A 126 -9.34 -4.47 -7.25
N PHE A 127 -9.88 -3.54 -8.04
CA PHE A 127 -9.12 -2.69 -8.94
C PHE A 127 -9.38 -1.23 -8.58
N PHE A 128 -8.31 -0.42 -8.57
CA PHE A 128 -8.42 1.01 -8.32
C PHE A 128 -8.51 1.74 -9.67
N ASP A 129 -9.67 2.34 -9.94
CA ASP A 129 -9.90 3.19 -11.11
C ASP A 129 -10.22 4.63 -10.66
N THR A 130 -10.09 5.59 -11.58
CA THR A 130 -10.43 7.00 -11.40
C THR A 130 -11.86 7.22 -10.87
N GLY A 131 -12.79 6.31 -11.18
CA GLY A 131 -14.18 6.34 -10.71
C GLY A 131 -14.42 5.77 -9.31
N GLY A 132 -13.49 5.00 -8.75
CA GLY A 132 -13.67 4.30 -7.47
C GLY A 132 -12.90 2.98 -7.40
N ILE A 133 -13.43 2.04 -6.62
CA ILE A 133 -12.90 0.69 -6.51
C ILE A 133 -13.87 -0.25 -7.24
N ASP A 134 -13.37 -0.98 -8.23
CA ASP A 134 -14.09 -2.09 -8.84
C ASP A 134 -13.92 -3.33 -7.97
N PHE A 135 -15.02 -3.92 -7.57
CA PHE A 135 -15.06 -5.17 -6.82
C PHE A 135 -15.38 -6.31 -7.78
N ILE A 136 -14.61 -7.39 -7.72
CA ILE A 136 -14.73 -8.56 -8.58
C ILE A 136 -14.79 -9.81 -7.70
N TYR A 137 -15.72 -10.72 -7.99
CA TYR A 137 -15.81 -12.05 -7.38
C TYR A 137 -15.74 -13.11 -8.47
N ARG A 138 -14.77 -14.04 -8.39
CA ARG A 138 -14.55 -15.10 -9.40
C ARG A 138 -14.51 -14.56 -10.84
N ARG A 139 -13.73 -13.49 -11.05
CA ARG A 139 -13.57 -12.79 -12.34
C ARG A 139 -14.83 -12.11 -12.89
N LYS A 140 -15.91 -12.02 -12.09
CA LYS A 140 -17.12 -11.27 -12.45
C LYS A 140 -17.17 -9.96 -11.67
N PRO A 141 -17.31 -8.80 -12.34
CA PRO A 141 -17.57 -7.54 -11.66
C PRO A 141 -18.84 -7.65 -10.83
N ILE A 142 -18.76 -7.26 -9.56
CA ILE A 142 -19.90 -7.22 -8.64
C ILE A 142 -20.30 -5.78 -8.31
N GLY A 143 -19.45 -4.78 -8.58
CA GLY A 143 -19.84 -3.37 -8.52
C GLY A 143 -18.66 -2.42 -8.44
N THR A 144 -18.93 -1.13 -8.70
CA THR A 144 -17.92 -0.06 -8.68
C THR A 144 -18.41 1.09 -7.80
N PHE A 145 -17.62 1.47 -6.80
CA PHE A 145 -17.91 2.66 -5.98
C PHE A 145 -16.70 3.08 -5.15
N ARG A 146 -16.72 4.32 -4.63
CA ARG A 146 -15.69 4.79 -3.70
C ARG A 146 -15.83 4.05 -2.37
N ALA A 147 -14.73 3.50 -1.90
CA ALA A 147 -14.72 2.65 -0.73
C ALA A 147 -13.45 2.82 0.13
N VAL A 148 -13.56 2.55 1.43
CA VAL A 148 -12.44 2.60 2.39
C VAL A 148 -12.53 1.44 3.36
N GLY A 149 -11.47 0.65 3.42
CA GLY A 149 -11.42 -0.55 4.26
C GLY A 149 -12.33 -1.63 3.69
N VAL A 150 -11.73 -2.77 3.34
CA VAL A 150 -12.43 -3.91 2.77
C VAL A 150 -12.18 -5.11 3.66
N TYR A 151 -13.26 -5.81 3.99
CA TYR A 151 -13.27 -7.04 4.78
C TYR A 151 -13.85 -8.14 3.92
N VAL A 152 -13.20 -9.30 3.94
CA VAL A 152 -13.56 -10.43 3.08
C VAL A 152 -13.62 -11.69 3.92
N GLU A 153 -14.68 -12.46 3.72
CA GLU A 153 -14.91 -13.79 4.26
C GLU A 153 -15.40 -14.70 3.12
N ASP A 154 -15.52 -16.00 3.34
CA ASP A 154 -15.98 -16.93 2.31
C ASP A 154 -17.36 -16.52 1.75
N GLY A 155 -17.36 -16.13 0.48
CA GLY A 155 -18.55 -15.66 -0.22
C GLY A 155 -19.13 -14.33 0.29
N ILE A 156 -18.43 -13.54 1.11
CA ILE A 156 -18.90 -12.25 1.61
C ILE A 156 -17.80 -11.19 1.49
N ILE A 157 -18.17 -10.00 1.03
CA ILE A 157 -17.30 -8.82 1.06
C ILE A 157 -18.05 -7.63 1.65
N ALA A 158 -17.44 -6.96 2.60
CA ALA A 158 -17.98 -5.78 3.25
C ALA A 158 -17.01 -4.61 3.14
N THR A 159 -17.53 -3.41 2.94
CA THR A 159 -16.69 -2.22 2.78
C THR A 159 -17.34 -0.95 3.28
N ASN A 160 -16.48 -0.08 3.83
CA ASN A 160 -16.70 1.35 3.91
C ASN A 160 -17.16 1.91 2.56
N TYR A 161 -18.30 2.57 2.38
CA TYR A 161 -18.56 3.28 1.11
C TYR A 161 -18.71 4.79 1.31
N ILE A 162 -18.27 5.54 0.30
CA ILE A 162 -18.29 7.00 0.27
C ILE A 162 -19.25 7.44 -0.84
N GLU A 163 -20.05 8.47 -0.55
CA GLU A 163 -20.92 9.08 -1.54
C GLU A 163 -20.12 9.81 -2.62
N LYS A 164 -20.49 9.62 -3.89
CA LYS A 164 -19.73 10.12 -5.05
C LYS A 164 -19.50 11.63 -4.99
N GLU A 165 -20.46 12.36 -4.45
CA GLU A 165 -20.46 13.83 -4.33
C GLU A 165 -19.92 14.35 -3.00
N SER A 166 -19.53 13.47 -2.06
CA SER A 166 -18.99 13.91 -0.78
C SER A 166 -17.63 14.57 -0.96
N VAL A 167 -17.61 15.90 -0.88
CA VAL A 167 -16.40 16.75 -0.98
C VAL A 167 -15.36 16.38 0.08
N ARG A 168 -15.79 15.85 1.24
CA ARG A 168 -14.92 15.49 2.37
C ARG A 168 -14.54 14.01 2.43
N GLY A 169 -15.06 13.18 1.53
CA GLY A 169 -14.81 11.73 1.54
C GLY A 169 -15.39 11.03 2.78
N ASN A 170 -16.47 11.56 3.35
CA ASN A 170 -17.10 10.98 4.53
C ASN A 170 -17.72 9.61 4.17
N LYS A 171 -17.56 8.62 5.06
CA LYS A 171 -18.12 7.25 4.94
C LYS A 171 -19.66 7.18 5.12
N LYS A 172 -20.44 7.08 4.05
CA LYS A 172 -21.92 7.09 4.10
C LYS A 172 -22.52 5.89 4.81
N GLY A 173 -21.82 4.78 4.81
CA GLY A 173 -22.31 3.56 5.43
C GLY A 173 -21.47 2.37 5.04
N ILE A 174 -22.05 1.19 5.18
CA ILE A 174 -21.42 -0.09 4.85
C ILE A 174 -22.17 -0.72 3.67
N LYS A 175 -21.43 -1.22 2.70
CA LYS A 175 -21.98 -2.11 1.66
C LYS A 175 -21.49 -3.52 1.90
N ILE A 176 -22.40 -4.48 1.84
CA ILE A 176 -22.12 -5.91 2.01
C ILE A 176 -22.65 -6.65 0.79
N TRP A 177 -21.77 -7.34 0.08
CA TRP A 177 -22.15 -8.25 -0.99
C TRP A 177 -22.00 -9.68 -0.51
N THR A 178 -22.92 -10.55 -0.91
CA THR A 178 -22.85 -11.98 -0.58
C THR A 178 -23.04 -12.84 -1.83
N SER A 179 -22.34 -13.96 -1.89
CA SER A 179 -22.47 -14.96 -2.96
C SER A 179 -23.85 -15.62 -3.00
N LYS A 180 -24.53 -15.65 -1.84
CA LYS A 180 -25.89 -16.19 -1.69
C LYS A 180 -26.94 -15.30 -2.37
N THR A 181 -26.89 -13.99 -2.14
CA THR A 181 -27.83 -13.02 -2.73
C THR A 181 -27.38 -12.52 -4.09
N LYS A 182 -26.07 -12.53 -4.36
CA LYS A 182 -25.40 -11.91 -5.51
C LYS A 182 -25.63 -10.40 -5.63
N ASP A 183 -26.09 -9.77 -4.56
CA ASP A 183 -26.44 -8.35 -4.51
C ASP A 183 -25.76 -7.63 -3.34
N TRP A 184 -25.56 -6.34 -3.53
CA TRP A 184 -25.11 -5.44 -2.47
C TRP A 184 -26.28 -5.03 -1.58
N THR A 185 -26.21 -5.40 -0.31
CA THR A 185 -27.03 -4.80 0.74
C THR A 185 -26.33 -3.54 1.24
N ILE A 186 -27.08 -2.45 1.37
CA ILE A 186 -26.55 -1.14 1.74
C ILE A 186 -27.12 -0.77 3.10
N PHE A 187 -26.23 -0.45 4.05
CA PHE A 187 -26.56 0.08 5.36
C PHE A 187 -26.02 1.49 5.44
N ASP A 188 -26.89 2.48 5.22
CA ASP A 188 -26.54 3.86 5.45
C ASP A 188 -26.38 4.08 6.94
N ILE A 189 -25.24 4.63 7.34
CA ILE A 189 -25.02 5.09 8.69
C ILE A 189 -25.40 6.56 8.64
N PRO A 190 -26.56 6.96 9.19
CA PRO A 190 -26.84 8.36 9.40
C PRO A 190 -25.80 8.82 10.40
N TRP A 191 -24.77 9.50 9.90
CA TRP A 191 -23.76 10.16 10.70
C TRP A 191 -24.47 10.82 11.87
N SER A 192 -24.10 10.39 13.08
CA SER A 192 -24.36 11.01 14.36
C SER A 192 -24.96 12.40 14.22
N ILE A 193 -26.20 12.55 14.66
CA ILE A 193 -26.77 13.76 15.26
C ILE A 193 -25.68 14.83 15.36
N GLY A 194 -25.64 15.76 14.40
CA GLY A 194 -24.88 16.98 14.59
C GLY A 194 -25.42 17.62 15.86
N ALA A 195 -24.55 17.97 16.80
CA ALA A 195 -24.86 18.93 17.85
C ALA A 195 -26.23 18.75 18.53
N ILE A 196 -26.38 17.74 19.39
CA ILE A 196 -27.30 17.83 20.53
C ILE A 196 -26.41 17.60 21.77
N GLY A 197 -26.06 18.57 22.61
CA GLY A 197 -26.59 19.91 22.76
C GLY A 197 -25.53 20.97 23.01
N TRP A 198 -26.03 22.20 22.88
CA TRP A 198 -25.57 23.49 23.36
C TRP A 198 -24.64 23.48 24.57
#